data_AF-A0A965QZ84-F1
#
_entry.id   AF-A0A965QZ84-F1
#
_cell.length_a   1.000
_cell.length_b   1.000
_cell.length_c   1.000
_cell.angle_alpha   90.00
_cell.angle_beta   90.00
_cell.angle_gamma   90.00
#
_symmetry.space_group_name_H-M   'P 1'
#
loop_
_entity.id
_entity.type
_entity.pdbx_description
1 polymer ?
#
loop_
_entity_poly.entity_id
_entity_poly.type
_entity_poly.pdbx_seq_one_letter_code
_entity_poly.pdbx_strand_id
1 'polypeptide(L)'
;AQVLLLGMQVPPNYGPDYAQQFAAGFAAVAKEQKTALVPFFLKDVADAPNAAELFQSDRIHPTAAAHPILLNNVWPALKRLLP
;
A
#
# COMPACT_ATOMS: atom_id res chain seq x y z
N ALA A 1 18.36 1.87 -12.42
CA ALA A 1 17.30 0.91 -12.04
C ALA A 1 15.95 1.58 -12.22
N GLN A 2 14.90 0.83 -12.58
CA GLN A 2 13.52 1.32 -12.49
C GLN A 2 12.99 1.03 -11.09
N VAL A 3 12.38 2.04 -10.46
CA VAL A 3 11.92 1.96 -9.06
C VAL A 3 10.41 2.10 -9.02
N LEU A 4 9.77 1.20 -8.28
CA LEU A 4 8.38 1.28 -7.88
C LEU A 4 8.30 1.50 -6.38
N LEU A 5 7.77 2.65 -5.96
CA LEU A 5 7.50 2.94 -4.55
C LEU A 5 6.11 2.39 -4.18
N LEU A 6 6.03 1.69 -3.05
CA LEU A 6 4.76 1.22 -2.51
C LEU A 6 4.35 2.14 -1.35
N GLY A 7 3.25 2.87 -1.57
CA GLY A 7 2.68 3.79 -0.60
C GLY A 7 1.99 3.05 0.55
N MET A 8 2.06 3.65 1.73
CA MET A 8 1.43 3.14 2.95
C MET A 8 0.52 4.20 3.57
N GLN A 9 -0.43 3.74 4.36
CA GLN A 9 -1.26 4.56 5.24
C GLN A 9 -1.05 4.12 6.69
N VAL A 10 -1.35 4.99 7.63
CA VAL A 10 -1.32 4.69 9.05
C VAL A 10 -2.71 4.36 9.59
N PRO A 11 -2.83 3.59 10.68
CA PRO A 11 -4.11 3.35 11.33
C PRO A 11 -4.73 4.66 11.85
N PRO A 12 -6.07 4.68 12.10
CA PRO A 12 -6.80 5.91 12.41
C PRO A 12 -6.49 6.50 13.80
N ASN A 13 -5.63 5.87 14.60
CA ASN A 13 -5.31 6.28 15.98
C ASN A 13 -4.46 7.56 16.10
N TYR A 14 -3.99 8.12 14.98
CA TYR A 14 -3.20 9.37 14.94
C TYR A 14 -3.98 10.59 14.44
N GLY A 15 -5.28 10.43 14.12
CA GLY A 15 -6.12 11.49 13.58
C GLY A 15 -5.96 11.68 12.05
N PRO A 16 -6.97 12.30 11.41
CA PRO A 16 -7.07 12.38 9.94
C PRO A 16 -5.97 13.21 9.30
N ASP A 17 -5.56 14.32 9.93
CA ASP A 17 -4.55 15.23 9.38
C ASP A 17 -3.19 14.53 9.25
N TYR A 18 -2.79 13.77 10.28
CA TYR A 18 -1.55 13.00 10.26
C TYR A 18 -1.62 11.88 9.20
N ALA A 19 -2.76 11.18 9.12
CA ALA A 19 -2.95 10.12 8.13
C ALA A 19 -2.82 10.64 6.68
N GLN A 20 -3.41 11.80 6.39
CA GLN A 20 -3.30 12.45 5.09
C GLN A 20 -1.86 12.87 4.77
N GLN A 21 -1.16 13.50 5.72
CA GLN A 21 0.22 13.92 5.54
C GLN A 21 1.16 12.73 5.33
N PHE A 22 0.96 11.65 6.08
CA PHE A 22 1.75 10.43 5.94
C PHE A 22 1.59 9.82 4.53
N ALA A 23 0.35 9.65 4.06
CA ALA A 23 0.09 9.13 2.72
C ALA A 23 0.64 10.07 1.61
N ALA A 24 0.50 11.39 1.79
CA ALA A 24 1.02 12.39 0.87
C ALA A 24 2.55 12.36 0.76
N GLY A 25 3.26 11.99 1.84
CA GLY A 25 4.71 11.83 1.85
C GLY A 25 5.22 10.86 0.79
N PHE A 26 4.57 9.70 0.63
CA PHE A 26 4.94 8.73 -0.42
C PHE A 26 4.76 9.32 -1.82
N ALA A 27 3.67 10.05 -2.06
CA ALA A 27 3.44 10.72 -3.33
C ALA A 27 4.48 11.81 -3.62
N ALA A 28 4.87 12.58 -2.61
CA ALA A 28 5.90 13.60 -2.72
C ALA A 28 7.26 12.99 -3.07
N VAL A 29 7.69 11.94 -2.36
CA VAL A 29 8.95 11.24 -2.63
C VAL A 29 8.95 10.62 -4.03
N ALA A 30 7.86 9.97 -4.44
CA ALA A 30 7.78 9.39 -5.78
C ALA A 30 7.91 10.44 -6.88
N LYS A 31 7.30 11.63 -6.68
CA LYS A 31 7.42 12.76 -7.61
C LYS A 31 8.85 13.30 -7.66
N GLU A 32 9.47 13.53 -6.50
CA GLU A 32 10.83 14.08 -6.39
C GLU A 32 11.87 13.14 -7.02
N GLN A 33 11.76 11.85 -6.71
CA GLN A 33 12.69 10.81 -7.17
C GLN A 33 12.31 10.23 -8.55
N LYS A 34 11.23 10.73 -9.15
CA LYS A 34 10.71 10.29 -10.46
C LYS A 34 10.49 8.77 -10.54
N THR A 35 9.95 8.18 -9.49
CA THR A 35 9.63 6.75 -9.42
C THR A 35 8.18 6.50 -9.82
N ALA A 36 7.87 5.27 -10.25
CA ALA A 36 6.48 4.82 -10.26
C ALA A 36 5.96 4.70 -8.82
N LEU A 37 4.64 4.73 -8.65
CA LEU A 37 3.98 4.67 -7.34
C LEU A 37 2.76 3.75 -7.37
N VAL A 38 2.66 2.86 -6.38
CA VAL A 38 1.38 2.29 -5.93
C VAL A 38 0.90 3.13 -4.75
N PRO A 39 -0.22 3.87 -4.83
CA PRO A 39 -0.60 4.82 -3.79
C PRO A 39 -0.85 4.20 -2.42
N PHE A 40 -1.42 2.99 -2.40
CA PHE A 40 -1.63 2.23 -1.17
C PHE A 40 -1.49 0.73 -1.42
N PHE A 41 -0.47 0.12 -0.82
CA PHE A 41 -0.15 -1.30 -0.99
C PHE A 41 -1.23 -2.23 -0.43
N LEU A 42 -1.78 -1.90 0.73
CA LEU A 42 -2.80 -2.71 1.42
C LEU A 42 -4.23 -2.36 1.00
N LYS A 43 -4.41 -1.72 -0.16
CA LYS A 43 -5.75 -1.45 -0.70
C LYS A 43 -6.53 -2.76 -0.88
N ASP A 44 -7.81 -2.74 -0.54
CA ASP A 44 -8.72 -3.89 -0.54
C ASP A 44 -8.24 -5.05 0.36
N VAL A 45 -7.32 -4.77 1.29
CA VAL A 45 -6.89 -5.66 2.37
C VAL A 45 -7.16 -5.00 3.72
N ALA A 46 -6.62 -3.79 3.94
CA ALA A 46 -6.78 -3.03 5.18
C ALA A 46 -8.14 -2.33 5.30
N ASP A 47 -8.73 -1.93 4.17
CA ASP A 47 -10.02 -1.24 4.05
C ASP A 47 -11.15 -2.16 3.54
N ALA A 48 -10.89 -3.47 3.42
CA ALA A 48 -11.88 -4.44 3.00
C ALA A 48 -12.93 -4.71 4.10
N PRO A 49 -14.21 -5.00 3.73
CA PRO A 49 -15.23 -5.40 4.70
C PRO A 49 -14.85 -6.65 5.51
N ASN A 50 -14.10 -7.57 4.92
CA ASN A 50 -13.58 -8.78 5.53
C ASN A 50 -12.10 -8.66 5.94
N ALA A 51 -11.58 -7.45 6.16
CA ALA A 51 -10.20 -7.23 6.60
C ALA A 51 -9.85 -8.12 7.81
N ALA A 52 -10.82 -8.41 8.68
CA ALA A 52 -10.61 -9.25 9.84
C ALA A 52 -10.10 -10.67 9.55
N GLU A 53 -10.37 -11.22 8.36
CA GLU A 53 -9.94 -12.55 7.91
C GLU A 53 -8.63 -12.49 7.11
N LEU A 54 -8.27 -11.28 6.64
CA LEU A 54 -7.08 -11.03 5.82
C LEU A 54 -5.85 -10.65 6.65
N PHE A 55 -6.00 -10.43 7.94
CA PHE A 55 -4.88 -10.22 8.89
C PHE A 55 -4.72 -11.40 9.85
N GLN A 56 -3.49 -11.62 10.29
CA GLN A 56 -3.14 -12.56 11.35
C GLN A 56 -3.81 -12.15 12.66
N SER A 57 -3.71 -13.00 13.68
CA SER A 57 -4.33 -12.76 14.99
C SER A 57 -3.90 -11.45 15.64
N ASP A 58 -2.73 -10.91 15.27
CA ASP A 58 -2.22 -9.61 15.73
C ASP A 58 -2.89 -8.40 15.10
N ARG A 59 -3.72 -8.59 14.06
CA ARG A 59 -4.43 -7.52 13.34
C ARG A 59 -3.52 -6.54 12.58
N ILE A 60 -2.24 -6.86 12.42
CA ILE A 60 -1.21 -6.00 11.83
C ILE A 60 -0.63 -6.63 10.56
N HIS A 61 -0.38 -7.94 10.57
CA HIS A 61 0.27 -8.62 9.44
C HIS A 61 -0.75 -9.31 8.53
N PRO A 62 -0.73 -9.12 7.20
CA PRO A 62 -1.59 -9.87 6.30
C PRO A 62 -1.36 -11.39 6.40
N THR A 63 -2.41 -12.17 6.15
CA THR A 63 -2.32 -13.62 5.99
C THR A 63 -1.93 -13.99 4.56
N ALA A 64 -1.58 -15.26 4.34
CA ALA A 64 -1.32 -15.78 3.00
C ALA A 64 -2.51 -15.59 2.04
N ALA A 65 -3.75 -15.60 2.55
CA ALA A 65 -4.95 -15.37 1.74
C ALA A 65 -5.04 -13.94 1.18
N ALA A 66 -4.36 -12.97 1.81
CA ALA A 66 -4.30 -11.59 1.32
C ALA A 66 -3.29 -11.40 0.19
N HIS A 67 -2.30 -12.30 0.05
CA HIS A 67 -1.20 -12.13 -0.90
C HIS A 67 -1.64 -11.96 -2.37
N PRO A 68 -2.66 -12.68 -2.89
CA PRO A 68 -3.16 -12.44 -4.25
C PRO A 68 -3.69 -11.01 -4.46
N ILE A 69 -4.33 -10.42 -3.44
CA ILE A 69 -4.84 -9.04 -3.49
C ILE A 69 -3.65 -8.06 -3.50
N LEU A 70 -2.67 -8.28 -2.63
CA LEU A 70 -1.43 -7.49 -2.59
C LEU A 70 -0.69 -7.53 -3.94
N LEU A 71 -0.62 -8.70 -4.57
CA LEU A 71 -0.06 -8.83 -5.92
C LEU A 71 -0.86 -8.01 -6.94
N ASN A 72 -2.19 -8.08 -6.92
CA ASN A 72 -3.04 -7.32 -7.83
C ASN A 72 -2.89 -5.80 -7.67
N ASN A 73 -2.58 -5.32 -6.47
CA ASN A 73 -2.30 -3.89 -6.23
C ASN A 73 -0.97 -3.44 -6.84
N VAL A 74 0.02 -4.34 -6.91
CA VAL A 74 1.38 -4.01 -7.36
C VAL A 74 1.59 -4.30 -8.85
N TRP A 75 1.04 -5.42 -9.33
CA TRP A 75 1.35 -5.99 -10.63
C TRP A 75 1.10 -5.05 -11.82
N PRO A 76 0.00 -4.28 -11.90
CA PRO A 76 -0.24 -3.38 -13.02
C PRO A 76 0.85 -2.31 -13.19
N ALA A 77 1.42 -1.84 -12.07
CA ALA A 77 2.52 -0.88 -12.09
C ALA A 77 3.86 -1.58 -12.34
N LEU A 78 4.13 -2.68 -11.62
CA LEU A 78 5.39 -3.41 -11.74
C LEU A 78 5.60 -3.97 -13.15
N LYS A 79 4.57 -4.56 -13.76
CA LYS A 79 4.66 -5.17 -15.09
C LYS A 79 5.11 -4.17 -16.17
N ARG A 80 4.81 -2.88 -16.03
CA ARG A 80 5.24 -1.83 -16.97
C ARG A 80 6.73 -1.48 -16.84
N LEU A 81 7.38 -1.92 -15.77
CA LEU A 81 8.79 -1.70 -15.46
C LEU A 81 9.64 -2.96 -15.67
N LEU A 82 9.04 -4.06 -16.10
CA LEU A 82 9.76 -5.27 -16.43
C LEU A 82 10.09 -5.27 -17.94
N PRO A 83 11.24 -5.84 -18.34
CA PRO A 83 11.62 -5.98 -19.74
C PRO A 83 10.67 -6.88 -20.53
#